data_AF-K1MI41-F1
#
_entry.id   AF-K1MI41-F1
#
_cell.length_a   1.000
_cell.length_b   1.000
_cell.length_c   1.000
_cell.angle_alpha   90.00
_cell.angle_beta   90.00
_cell.angle_gamma   90.00
#
_symmetry.space_group_name_H-M   'P 1'
#
loop_
_entity.id
_entity.type
_entity.pdbx_description
1 polymer ?
#
loop_
_entity_poly.entity_id
_entity_poly.type
_entity_poly.pdbx_seq_one_letter_code
_entity_poly.pdbx_strand_id
1 'polypeptide(L)'
;MKINDVYTAYVAWNNGGKNRPILILKEDADNVYFYRITTKYKNKSRAMKAIRYPIVDWQKVGLNRKSYVVIDRPYQVKISLAEFNYVGRLTVNDIEGLKNFITNYQNRQKSKSKQ
;
A
#
# COMPACT_ATOMS: atom_id res chain seq x y z
N MET A 1 13.52 0.30 -7.83
CA MET A 1 12.06 0.04 -8.00
C MET A 1 11.35 1.33 -8.38
N LYS A 2 10.25 1.29 -9.15
CA LYS A 2 9.56 2.52 -9.61
C LYS A 2 8.29 2.76 -8.79
N ILE A 3 7.94 4.04 -8.61
CA ILE A 3 6.66 4.43 -8.00
C ILE A 3 5.50 3.74 -8.72
N ASN A 4 4.50 3.28 -7.96
CA ASN A 4 3.33 2.53 -8.40
C ASN A 4 3.57 1.08 -8.84
N ASP A 5 4.80 0.59 -8.76
CA ASP A 5 5.05 -0.84 -8.87
C ASP A 5 4.56 -1.58 -7.61
N VAL A 6 4.14 -2.81 -7.81
CA VAL A 6 3.79 -3.75 -6.75
C VAL A 6 4.83 -4.86 -6.72
N TYR A 7 5.42 -5.03 -5.54
CA TYR A 7 6.35 -6.11 -5.24
C TYR A 7 5.80 -6.94 -4.08
N THR A 8 6.33 -8.14 -3.87
CA THR A 8 6.24 -8.77 -2.55
C THR A 8 7.53 -8.54 -1.77
N ALA A 9 7.40 -8.34 -0.46
CA ALA A 9 8.52 -8.27 0.46
C ALA A 9 8.19 -9.07 1.73
N TYR A 10 9.21 -9.66 2.35
CA TYR A 10 9.07 -10.38 3.62
C TYR A 10 8.80 -9.40 4.76
N VAL A 11 7.67 -9.54 5.44
CA VAL A 11 7.32 -8.74 6.62
C VAL A 11 7.35 -9.64 7.86
N ALA A 12 8.34 -9.44 8.72
CA ALA A 12 8.53 -10.15 9.98
C ALA A 12 7.64 -9.60 11.13
N TRP A 13 7.31 -10.47 12.08
CA TRP A 13 6.76 -10.17 13.40
C TRP A 13 7.36 -11.16 14.43
N ASN A 14 7.08 -10.97 15.72
CA ASN A 14 7.80 -11.62 16.84
C ASN A 14 8.10 -13.13 16.65
N ASN A 15 7.15 -13.90 16.11
CA ASN A 15 7.30 -15.36 15.93
C ASN A 15 7.10 -15.80 14.47
N GLY A 16 7.56 -15.03 13.48
CA GLY A 16 7.57 -15.44 12.08
C GLY A 16 7.44 -14.29 11.09
N GLY A 17 7.05 -14.59 9.87
CA GLY A 17 6.85 -13.57 8.85
C GLY A 17 6.14 -14.13 7.63
N LYS A 18 5.84 -13.26 6.68
CA LYS A 18 5.27 -13.67 5.40
C LYS A 18 5.58 -12.66 4.31
N ASN A 19 5.69 -13.16 3.09
CA ASN A 19 5.71 -12.32 1.91
C ASN A 19 4.36 -11.62 1.76
N ARG A 20 4.41 -10.30 1.67
CA ARG A 20 3.24 -9.44 1.48
C ARG A 20 3.44 -8.55 0.27
N PRO A 21 2.40 -8.37 -0.56
CA PRO A 21 2.42 -7.34 -1.57
C PRO A 21 2.57 -5.96 -0.92
N ILE A 22 3.37 -5.11 -1.54
CA ILE A 22 3.66 -3.73 -1.15
C ILE A 22 3.57 -2.85 -2.40
N LEU A 23 3.13 -1.61 -2.21
CA LEU A 23 3.08 -0.60 -3.26
C LEU A 23 4.25 0.36 -3.10
N ILE A 24 5.11 0.44 -4.10
CA ILE A 24 6.30 1.30 -4.07
C ILE A 24 5.91 2.76 -4.20
N LEU A 25 6.44 3.59 -3.30
CA LEU A 25 6.30 5.04 -3.31
C LEU A 25 7.55 5.71 -3.87
N LYS A 26 8.72 5.27 -3.40
CA LYS A 26 10.03 5.69 -3.90
C LYS A 26 11.10 4.70 -3.44
N GLU A 27 12.24 4.79 -4.09
CA GLU A 27 13.47 4.13 -3.70
C GLU A 27 14.57 5.19 -3.65
N ASP A 28 15.45 5.10 -2.65
CA ASP A 28 16.72 5.83 -2.62
C ASP A 28 17.88 4.83 -2.54
N ALA A 29 19.10 5.32 -2.30
CA ALA A 29 20.32 4.50 -2.33
C ALA A 29 20.25 3.29 -1.40
N ASP A 30 19.63 3.41 -0.23
CA ASP A 30 19.65 2.38 0.80
C ASP A 30 18.26 1.80 1.09
N ASN A 31 17.19 2.50 0.71
CA ASN A 31 15.85 2.22 1.21
C ASN A 31 14.77 2.17 0.15
N VAL A 32 13.79 1.29 0.41
CA VAL A 32 12.52 1.27 -0.29
C VAL A 32 11.43 1.81 0.62
N TYR A 33 10.66 2.77 0.09
CA TYR A 33 9.49 3.33 0.75
C TYR A 33 8.22 2.81 0.10
N PHE A 34 7.27 2.35 0.90
CA PHE A 34 6.10 1.66 0.38
C PHE A 34 4.85 1.85 1.24
N TYR A 35 3.67 1.66 0.64
CA TYR A 35 2.45 1.34 1.36
C TYR A 35 2.23 -0.17 1.43
N ARG A 36 1.66 -0.62 2.55
CA ARG A 36 1.26 -2.03 2.69
C ARG A 36 0.03 -2.31 1.83
N ILE A 37 -0.02 -3.48 1.22
CA ILE A 37 -1.24 -4.02 0.61
C ILE A 37 -1.83 -5.11 1.52
N THR A 38 -3.15 -5.08 1.69
CA THR A 38 -3.85 -6.04 2.55
C THR A 38 -5.12 -6.56 1.89
N THR A 39 -5.49 -7.79 2.21
CA THR A 39 -6.80 -8.37 1.84
C THR A 39 -7.85 -8.13 2.93
N LYS A 40 -7.44 -7.61 4.09
CA LYS A 40 -8.31 -7.43 5.28
C LYS A 40 -9.10 -6.12 5.19
N TYR A 41 -10.40 -6.23 4.92
CA TYR A 41 -11.32 -5.09 4.89
C TYR A 41 -12.66 -5.32 5.63
N LYS A 42 -13.38 -6.42 5.34
CA LYS A 42 -14.78 -6.67 5.78
C LYS A 42 -15.03 -6.37 7.27
N ASN A 43 -14.22 -6.93 8.15
CA ASN A 43 -14.38 -6.87 9.61
C ASN A 43 -13.59 -5.72 10.27
N LYS A 44 -13.19 -4.71 9.49
CA LYS A 44 -12.45 -3.55 10.03
C LYS A 44 -13.39 -2.43 10.48
N SER A 45 -12.97 -1.69 11.50
CA SER A 45 -13.70 -0.50 11.99
C SER A 45 -13.84 0.56 10.88
N ARG A 46 -14.77 1.50 11.05
CA ARG A 46 -14.97 2.61 10.11
C ARG A 46 -13.67 3.39 9.87
N ALA A 47 -12.93 3.70 10.93
CA ALA A 47 -11.63 4.39 10.84
C ALA A 47 -10.61 3.57 10.02
N MET A 48 -10.53 2.26 10.25
CA MET A 48 -9.65 1.38 9.50
C MET A 48 -10.07 1.23 8.02
N LYS A 49 -11.37 1.23 7.72
CA LYS A 49 -11.85 1.21 6.32
C LYS A 49 -11.53 2.52 5.60
N ALA A 50 -11.59 3.66 6.29
CA ALA A 50 -11.33 4.99 5.72
C ALA A 50 -9.92 5.21 5.18
N ILE A 51 -8.94 4.38 5.58
CA ILE A 51 -7.55 4.40 5.11
C ILE A 51 -7.21 3.27 4.12
N ARG A 52 -8.22 2.52 3.65
CA ARG A 52 -8.03 1.36 2.76
C ARG A 52 -8.61 1.67 1.39
N TYR A 53 -7.76 2.06 0.46
CA TYR A 53 -8.14 2.22 -0.94
C TYR A 53 -8.30 0.84 -1.59
N PRO A 54 -9.46 0.50 -2.18
CA PRO A 54 -9.62 -0.75 -2.93
C PRO A 54 -8.85 -0.67 -4.26
N ILE A 55 -7.97 -1.65 -4.52
CA ILE A 55 -7.36 -1.81 -5.85
C ILE A 55 -8.44 -2.40 -6.76
N VAL A 56 -8.91 -1.63 -7.73
CA VAL A 56 -10.02 -1.97 -8.63
C VAL A 56 -9.57 -3.02 -9.64
N ASP A 57 -8.45 -2.78 -10.32
CA ASP A 57 -7.90 -3.66 -11.36
C ASP A 57 -6.90 -4.69 -10.79
N TRP A 58 -7.12 -5.18 -9.57
CA TRP A 58 -6.16 -6.04 -8.84
C TRP A 58 -5.69 -7.27 -9.62
N GLN A 59 -6.53 -7.83 -10.50
CA GLN A 59 -6.15 -8.95 -11.39
C GLN A 59 -5.10 -8.53 -12.43
N LYS A 60 -5.24 -7.34 -13.05
CA LYS A 60 -4.29 -6.82 -14.04
C LYS A 60 -2.94 -6.47 -13.41
N VAL A 61 -2.94 -6.15 -12.11
CA VAL A 61 -1.73 -5.93 -11.30
C VAL A 61 -1.00 -7.25 -10.99
N GLY A 62 -1.65 -8.41 -11.16
CA GLY A 62 -1.08 -9.72 -10.82
C GLY A 62 -1.39 -10.19 -9.39
N LEU A 63 -2.32 -9.55 -8.68
CA LEU A 63 -2.77 -10.00 -7.37
C LEU A 63 -3.78 -11.15 -7.52
N ASN A 64 -3.75 -12.13 -6.61
CA ASN A 64 -4.62 -13.30 -6.68
C ASN A 64 -6.02 -13.12 -6.06
N ARG A 65 -6.26 -11.98 -5.40
CA ARG A 65 -7.56 -11.63 -4.81
C ARG A 65 -7.68 -10.14 -4.55
N LYS A 66 -8.92 -9.69 -4.35
CA LYS A 66 -9.24 -8.30 -3.97
C LYS A 66 -8.41 -7.83 -2.79
N SER A 67 -7.73 -6.71 -3.00
CA SER A 67 -6.73 -6.17 -2.09
C SER A 67 -6.86 -4.66 -1.98
N TYR A 68 -6.24 -4.09 -0.94
CA TYR A 68 -6.39 -2.71 -0.56
C TYR A 68 -5.03 -2.10 -0.21
N VAL A 69 -4.73 -0.93 -0.76
CA VAL A 69 -3.60 -0.10 -0.33
C VAL A 69 -3.97 0.56 0.99
N VAL A 70 -3.10 0.45 1.99
CA VAL A 70 -3.31 1.09 3.30
C VAL A 70 -2.49 2.37 3.38
N ILE A 71 -3.17 3.52 3.48
CA ILE A 71 -2.57 4.86 3.41
C ILE A 71 -2.32 5.50 4.80
N ASP A 72 -2.24 4.69 5.86
CA ASP A 72 -2.03 5.19 7.22
C ASP A 72 -0.65 5.85 7.41
N ARG A 73 0.40 5.19 6.89
CA ARG A 73 1.75 5.75 6.84
C ARG A 73 2.58 5.03 5.79
N PRO A 74 3.59 5.69 5.20
CA PRO A 74 4.62 4.99 4.46
C PRO A 74 5.45 4.13 5.42
N TYR A 75 5.89 2.98 4.92
CA TYR A 75 6.88 2.11 5.55
C TYR A 75 8.21 2.25 4.82
N GLN A 76 9.29 1.90 5.51
CA GLN A 76 10.64 1.92 5.00
C GLN A 76 11.32 0.61 5.36
N VAL A 77 12.11 0.07 4.44
CA VAL A 77 13.02 -1.06 4.71
C VAL A 77 14.32 -0.83 3.94
N LYS A 78 15.44 -1.25 4.53
CA LYS A 78 16.72 -1.25 3.82
C LYS A 78 16.67 -2.29 2.70
N ILE A 79 17.17 -1.92 1.52
CA ILE A 79 17.23 -2.82 0.35
C ILE A 79 17.98 -4.11 0.70
N SER A 80 19.07 -4.00 1.47
CA SER A 80 19.90 -5.13 1.89
C SER A 80 19.24 -6.10 2.88
N LEU A 81 18.10 -5.74 3.47
CA LEU A 81 17.43 -6.54 4.50
C LEU A 81 16.20 -7.29 3.98
N ALA A 82 15.83 -7.12 2.72
CA ALA A 82 14.63 -7.72 2.16
C ALA A 82 14.83 -8.17 0.71
N GLU A 83 14.27 -9.33 0.39
CA GLU A 83 14.10 -9.77 -0.98
C GLU A 83 12.80 -9.21 -1.56
N PHE A 84 12.86 -8.74 -2.81
CA PHE A 84 11.73 -8.14 -3.49
C PHE A 84 11.44 -8.86 -4.79
N ASN A 85 10.22 -9.39 -4.90
CA ASN A 85 9.76 -10.07 -6.10
C ASN A 85 8.69 -9.24 -6.80
N TYR A 86 8.91 -8.86 -8.06
CA TYR A 86 7.98 -8.03 -8.83
C TYR A 86 6.66 -8.78 -9.06
N VAL A 87 5.55 -8.08 -8.88
CA VAL A 87 4.19 -8.62 -9.10
C VAL A 87 3.56 -7.98 -10.32
N GLY A 88 3.68 -6.66 -10.43
CA GLY A 88 3.06 -5.89 -11.50
C GLY A 88 3.04 -4.41 -11.15
N ARG A 89 2.19 -3.65 -11.83
CA ARG A 89 2.07 -2.19 -11.66
C ARG A 89 0.62 -1.82 -11.55
N LEU A 90 0.30 -0.83 -10.71
CA LEU A 90 -1.07 -0.28 -10.67
C LEU A 90 -1.46 0.25 -12.06
N THR A 91 -2.72 0.05 -12.44
CA THR A 91 -3.28 0.64 -13.66
C THR A 91 -3.40 2.16 -13.51
N VAL A 92 -3.53 2.88 -14.63
CA VAL A 92 -3.78 4.33 -14.61
C VAL A 92 -5.01 4.66 -13.75
N ASN A 93 -6.08 3.89 -13.90
CA ASN A 93 -7.30 4.02 -13.09
C ASN A 93 -7.03 3.89 -11.59
N ASP A 94 -6.25 2.89 -11.17
CA ASP A 94 -5.92 2.68 -9.77
C ASP A 94 -4.95 3.76 -9.23
N ILE A 95 -4.03 4.26 -10.05
CA ILE A 95 -3.12 5.36 -9.69
C ILE A 95 -3.92 6.64 -9.42
N GLU A 96 -4.81 7.02 -10.35
CA GLU A 96 -5.65 8.21 -10.22
C GLU A 96 -6.64 8.07 -9.05
N GLY A 97 -7.27 6.90 -8.93
CA GLY A 97 -8.18 6.60 -7.82
C GLY A 97 -7.48 6.66 -6.46
N LEU A 98 -6.28 6.12 -6.34
CA LEU A 98 -5.49 6.19 -5.11
C LEU A 98 -5.09 7.63 -4.78
N LYS A 99 -4.65 8.41 -5.78
CA LYS A 99 -4.31 9.83 -5.61
C LYS A 99 -5.50 10.60 -5.04
N ASN A 100 -6.67 10.48 -5.67
CA ASN A 100 -7.90 11.14 -5.24
C ASN A 100 -8.32 10.69 -3.83
N PHE A 101 -8.19 9.39 -3.54
CA PHE A 101 -8.50 8.84 -2.23
C PHE A 101 -7.62 9.43 -1.12
N ILE A 102 -6.31 9.56 -1.35
CA ILE A 102 -5.36 10.16 -0.41
C ILE A 102 -5.69 11.64 -0.18
N THR A 103 -5.91 12.42 -1.24
CA THR A 103 -6.27 13.84 -1.15
C THR A 103 -7.55 14.03 -0.32
N ASN A 104 -8.59 13.24 -0.59
CA ASN A 104 -9.86 13.30 0.14
C ASN A 104 -9.71 12.87 1.61
N TYR A 105 -8.84 11.89 1.90
CA TYR A 105 -8.54 11.52 3.27
C TYR A 105 -7.84 12.67 4.03
N GLN A 106 -6.81 13.27 3.44
CA GLN A 106 -6.07 14.39 4.04
C GLN A 106 -6.96 15.61 4.31
N ASN A 107 -7.83 15.98 3.35
CA ASN A 107 -8.76 17.08 3.52
C ASN A 107 -9.71 16.87 4.70
N ARG A 108 -10.23 15.64 4.88
CA ARG A 108 -11.08 15.25 6.02
C ARG A 108 -10.33 15.25 7.36
N GLN A 109 -9.03 15.01 7.38
CA GLN A 109 -8.24 15.13 8.62
C GLN A 109 -8.02 16.60 8.98
N LYS A 110 -7.68 17.45 8.00
CA LYS A 110 -7.50 18.90 8.20
C LYS A 110 -8.76 19.61 8.69
N SER A 111 -9.94 19.18 8.23
CA SER A 111 -11.21 19.76 8.70
C SER A 111 -11.52 19.40 10.15
N LYS A 112 -11.05 18.25 10.64
CA LYS A 112 -11.25 17.80 12.03
C LYS A 112 -10.28 18.43 13.01
N SER A 113 -9.09 18.85 12.57
CA SER A 113 -8.10 19.52 13.42
C SER A 113 -8.35 21.02 13.60
N LYS A 114 -9.39 21.56 12.96
CA LYS A 114 -9.81 22.97 13.07
C LYS A 114 -11.05 23.18 13.98
N GLN A 115 -11.61 22.09 14.50
CA GLN A 115 -12.63 22.07 15.55
C GLN A 115 -11.96 21.67 16.86
#